data_AF-A0A178N1D6-F1
#
_entry.id   AF-A0A178N1D6-F1
#
_cell.length_a   1.000
_cell.length_b   1.000
_cell.length_c   1.000
_cell.angle_alpha   90.00
_cell.angle_beta   90.00
_cell.angle_gamma   90.00
#
_symmetry.space_group_name_H-M   'P 1'
#
loop_
_entity.id
_entity.type
_entity.pdbx_description
1 polymer ?
#
loop_
_entity_poly.entity_id
_entity_poly.type
_entity_poly.pdbx_seq_one_letter_code
_entity_poly.pdbx_strand_id
1 'polypeptide(L)'
;MTAYDYLIPPYQALVDQMVVLTADSDWEMRRAYLSSIWASLERVDPPMDAPTELSLIIAGLVERLGEPEIDDSLQAGIYAASAKESHRSASADWFDHHPDDFAAIQARLTGGQTLH
;
A
#
# COMPACT_ATOMS: atom_id res chain seq x y z
N MET A 1 -14.34 14.02 -1.61
CA MET A 1 -13.80 13.66 -0.30
C MET A 1 -12.85 12.50 -0.55
N THR A 2 -11.60 12.67 -0.16
CA THR A 2 -10.51 11.72 -0.40
C THR A 2 -10.46 10.68 0.74
N ALA A 3 -9.80 9.54 0.55
CA ALA A 3 -9.58 8.61 1.66
C ALA A 3 -8.75 9.25 2.79
N TYR A 4 -7.85 10.16 2.42
CA TYR A 4 -7.09 11.00 3.35
C TYR A 4 -7.99 11.80 4.32
N ASP A 5 -9.14 12.31 3.86
CA ASP A 5 -10.07 13.08 4.69
C ASP A 5 -10.72 12.25 5.81
N TYR A 6 -10.73 10.91 5.68
CA TYR A 6 -11.27 9.99 6.68
C TYR A 6 -10.24 9.53 7.72
N LEU A 7 -8.96 9.85 7.52
CA LEU A 7 -7.91 9.52 8.48
C LEU A 7 -7.99 10.43 9.71
N ILE A 8 -7.76 9.86 10.89
CA ILE A 8 -7.54 10.67 12.09
C ILE A 8 -6.24 11.50 11.95
N PRO A 9 -6.13 12.66 12.64
CA PRO A 9 -4.99 13.57 12.46
C PRO A 9 -3.59 12.93 12.59
N PRO A 10 -3.35 11.96 13.49
CA PRO A 10 -2.05 11.27 13.55
C PRO A 10 -1.69 10.52 12.27
N TYR A 11 -2.67 9.90 11.59
CA TYR A 11 -2.43 9.16 10.35
C TYR A 11 -2.31 10.07 9.14
N GLN A 12 -3.04 11.20 9.14
CA GLN A 12 -2.82 12.26 8.17
C GLN A 12 -1.37 12.76 8.22
N ALA A 13 -0.88 13.08 9.42
CA ALA A 13 0.51 13.52 9.61
C ALA A 13 1.54 12.46 9.18
N LEU A 14 1.25 11.18 9.43
CA LEU A 14 2.08 10.06 8.98
C LEU A 14 2.17 9.99 7.45
N VAL A 15 1.02 10.10 6.76
CA VAL A 15 0.96 10.12 5.29
C VAL A 15 1.73 11.32 4.73
N ASP A 16 1.51 12.52 5.27
CA ASP A 16 2.23 13.72 4.83
C ASP A 16 3.76 13.56 5.03
N GLN A 17 4.17 13.00 6.16
CA GLN A 17 5.58 12.71 6.42
C GLN A 17 6.15 11.70 5.41
N MET A 18 5.42 10.64 5.09
CA MET A 18 5.85 9.66 4.07
C MET A 18 6.02 10.30 2.70
N VAL A 19 5.08 11.15 2.28
CA VAL A 19 5.17 11.88 1.00
C VAL A 19 6.43 12.74 0.96
N VAL A 20 6.72 13.47 2.03
CA VAL A 20 7.93 14.31 2.13
C VAL A 20 9.20 13.47 2.13
N LEU A 21 9.25 12.38 2.89
CA LEU A 21 10.44 11.53 3.02
C LEU A 21 10.73 10.72 1.76
N THR A 22 9.71 10.38 0.98
CA THR A 22 9.81 9.50 -0.20
C THR A 22 9.65 10.27 -1.52
N ALA A 23 9.83 11.60 -1.51
CA ALA A 23 9.49 12.49 -2.61
C ALA A 23 10.08 12.10 -3.99
N ASP A 24 11.22 11.40 -4.02
CA ASP A 24 11.95 11.04 -5.25
C ASP A 24 11.58 9.66 -5.84
N SER A 25 10.33 9.20 -5.64
CA SER A 25 9.76 8.01 -6.30
C SER A 25 10.24 6.63 -5.83
N ASP A 26 10.84 6.53 -4.64
CA ASP A 26 11.23 5.21 -4.10
C ASP A 26 10.03 4.46 -3.50
N TRP A 27 9.38 3.64 -4.33
CA TRP A 27 8.28 2.78 -3.91
C TRP A 27 8.71 1.66 -2.95
N GLU A 28 9.94 1.19 -3.00
CA GLU A 28 10.48 0.23 -2.03
C GLU A 28 10.57 0.85 -0.64
N MET A 29 11.04 2.09 -0.55
CA MET A 29 11.07 2.82 0.72
C MET A 29 9.65 3.05 1.25
N ARG A 30 8.69 3.39 0.38
CA ARG A 30 7.27 3.51 0.78
C ARG A 30 6.71 2.20 1.32
N ARG A 31 6.96 1.08 0.64
CA ARG A 31 6.58 -0.26 1.09
C ARG A 31 7.20 -0.59 2.45
N ALA A 32 8.49 -0.30 2.64
CA ALA A 32 9.19 -0.55 3.90
C ALA A 32 8.56 0.25 5.06
N TYR A 33 8.23 1.52 4.83
CA TYR A 33 7.50 2.34 5.80
C TYR A 33 6.12 1.78 6.11
N LEU A 34 5.31 1.44 5.10
CA LEU A 34 3.98 0.83 5.29
C LEU A 34 4.05 -0.47 6.09
N SER A 35 5.07 -1.30 5.82
CA SER A 35 5.29 -2.55 6.55
C SER A 35 5.66 -2.29 8.02
N SER A 36 6.46 -1.26 8.29
CA SER A 36 6.81 -0.84 9.65
C SER A 36 5.60 -0.31 10.43
N ILE A 37 4.72 0.44 9.75
CA ILE A 37 3.47 0.94 10.33
C ILE A 37 2.57 -0.25 10.69
N TRP A 38 2.37 -1.19 9.78
CA TRP A 38 1.58 -2.40 10.00
C TRP A 38 2.07 -3.18 11.24
N ALA A 39 3.36 -3.49 11.29
CA ALA A 39 3.96 -4.19 12.42
C ALA A 39 3.85 -3.41 13.75
N SER A 40 3.67 -2.10 13.70
CA SER A 40 3.47 -1.28 14.90
C SER A 40 2.01 -1.29 15.34
N LEU A 41 1.07 -1.23 14.40
CA LEU A 41 -0.37 -1.37 14.65
C LEU A 41 -0.73 -2.75 15.22
N GLU A 42 -0.09 -3.82 14.75
CA GLU A 42 -0.31 -5.17 15.31
C GLU A 42 0.15 -5.33 16.77
N ARG A 43 1.13 -4.51 17.21
CA ARG A 43 1.73 -4.61 18.55
C ARG A 43 0.99 -3.80 19.61
N VAL A 44 0.25 -2.77 19.21
CA VAL A 44 -0.58 -1.96 20.10
C VAL A 44 -1.98 -2.54 20.02
N ASP A 45 -2.42 -3.24 21.08
CA ASP A 45 -3.74 -3.87 21.26
C ASP A 45 -4.73 -3.47 20.15
N PRO A 46 -4.88 -4.32 19.11
CA PRO A 46 -5.26 -3.86 17.79
C PRO A 46 -6.60 -3.13 17.90
N PRO A 47 -6.69 -1.84 17.53
CA PRO A 47 -7.99 -1.23 17.33
C PRO A 47 -8.75 -2.16 16.38
N MET A 48 -10.04 -2.40 16.65
CA MET A 48 -10.81 -3.50 16.02
C MET A 48 -10.81 -3.52 14.48
N ASP A 49 -10.18 -2.57 13.79
CA ASP A 49 -10.09 -2.45 12.34
C ASP A 49 -8.68 -2.06 11.81
N ALA A 50 -7.58 -2.52 12.40
CA ALA A 50 -6.22 -2.26 11.90
C ALA A 50 -6.03 -2.51 10.37
N PRO A 51 -6.60 -3.58 9.75
CA PRO A 51 -6.59 -3.74 8.28
C PRO A 51 -7.25 -2.58 7.52
N THR A 52 -8.33 -2.02 8.05
CA THR A 52 -9.07 -0.90 7.45
C THR A 52 -8.27 0.40 7.53
N GLU A 53 -7.62 0.65 8.68
CA GLU A 53 -6.80 1.85 8.86
C GLU A 53 -5.58 1.85 7.94
N LEU A 54 -4.90 0.72 7.78
CA LEU A 54 -3.78 0.61 6.83
C LEU A 54 -4.27 0.86 5.39
N SER A 55 -5.41 0.28 5.02
CA SER A 55 -5.99 0.47 3.68
C SER A 55 -6.31 1.94 3.38
N LEU A 56 -6.75 2.69 4.39
CA LEU A 56 -6.97 4.14 4.31
C LEU A 56 -5.67 4.93 4.25
N ILE A 57 -4.64 4.55 5.02
CA ILE A 57 -3.30 5.17 4.95
C ILE A 57 -2.71 5.00 3.55
N ILE A 58 -2.81 3.80 2.97
CA ILE A 58 -2.36 3.51 1.61
C ILE A 58 -3.13 4.36 0.59
N ALA A 59 -4.46 4.42 0.71
CA ALA A 59 -5.28 5.25 -0.18
C ALA A 59 -4.88 6.74 -0.09
N GLY A 60 -4.73 7.27 1.14
CA GLY A 60 -4.31 8.65 1.36
C GLY A 60 -2.90 8.93 0.82
N LEU A 61 -1.95 8.00 0.97
CA LEU A 61 -0.61 8.13 0.39
C LEU A 61 -0.67 8.27 -1.13
N VAL A 62 -1.38 7.37 -1.80
CA VAL A 62 -1.50 7.38 -3.27
C VAL A 62 -2.16 8.67 -3.76
N GLU A 63 -3.24 9.12 -3.11
CA GLU A 63 -3.91 10.38 -3.43
C GLU A 63 -2.99 11.59 -3.25
N ARG A 64 -2.19 11.62 -2.17
CA ARG A 64 -1.26 12.74 -1.89
C ARG A 64 -0.07 12.78 -2.84
N LEU A 65 0.32 11.64 -3.41
CA LEU A 65 1.33 11.54 -4.48
C LEU A 65 0.77 11.94 -5.86
N GLY A 66 -0.52 12.24 -5.97
CA GLY A 66 -1.16 12.63 -7.23
C GLY A 66 -1.61 11.44 -8.08
N GLU A 67 -1.82 10.26 -7.48
CA GLU A 67 -2.29 9.05 -8.15
C GLU A 67 -1.44 8.67 -9.38
N PRO A 68 -0.12 8.51 -9.24
CA PRO A 68 0.77 8.18 -10.36
C PRO A 68 0.34 6.89 -11.08
N GLU A 69 0.65 6.80 -12.37
CA GLU A 69 0.47 5.55 -13.12
C GLU A 69 1.34 4.43 -12.54
N ILE A 70 0.90 3.19 -12.69
CA ILE A 70 1.58 2.01 -12.13
C ILE A 70 2.67 1.56 -13.10
N ASP A 71 3.93 1.69 -12.70
CA ASP A 71 5.08 1.33 -13.52
C ASP A 71 5.65 -0.06 -13.21
N ASP A 72 5.40 -0.58 -12.00
CA ASP A 72 5.93 -1.88 -11.56
C ASP A 72 4.96 -2.65 -10.65
N SER A 73 5.31 -3.92 -10.42
CA SER A 73 4.49 -4.86 -9.66
C SER A 73 4.42 -4.54 -8.16
N LEU A 74 5.39 -3.83 -7.60
CA LEU A 74 5.38 -3.40 -6.21
C LEU A 74 4.40 -2.25 -6.01
N GLN A 75 4.40 -1.27 -6.91
CA GLN A 75 3.40 -0.20 -6.93
C GLN A 75 2.01 -0.77 -7.17
N ALA A 76 1.86 -1.74 -8.09
CA ALA A 76 0.60 -2.45 -8.29
C ALA A 76 0.11 -3.12 -6.99
N GLY A 77 1.01 -3.79 -6.26
CA GLY A 77 0.69 -4.40 -4.97
C GLY A 77 0.24 -3.39 -3.91
N ILE A 78 0.86 -2.20 -3.85
CA ILE A 78 0.44 -1.12 -2.97
C ILE A 78 -0.97 -0.63 -3.35
N TYR A 79 -1.26 -0.45 -4.64
CA TYR A 79 -2.59 -0.04 -5.12
C TYR A 79 -3.66 -1.08 -4.79
N ALA A 80 -3.33 -2.37 -4.89
CA ALA A 80 -4.25 -3.48 -4.55
C ALA A 80 -4.71 -3.44 -3.08
N ALA A 81 -3.83 -3.02 -2.17
CA ALA A 81 -4.09 -2.93 -0.74
C ALA A 81 -4.85 -1.65 -0.34
N SER A 82 -5.23 -0.80 -1.29
CA SER A 82 -5.89 0.47 -1.03
C SER A 82 -7.38 0.31 -0.68
N ALA A 83 -7.87 1.19 0.20
CA ALA A 83 -9.31 1.33 0.49
C ALA A 83 -10.12 1.88 -0.70
N LYS A 84 -9.50 2.56 -1.66
CA LYS A 84 -10.20 3.17 -2.81
C LYS A 84 -10.39 2.17 -3.95
N GLU A 85 -11.62 2.09 -4.47
CA GLU A 85 -11.96 1.17 -5.56
C GLU A 85 -11.14 1.45 -6.83
N SER A 86 -10.99 2.72 -7.23
CA SER A 86 -10.24 3.08 -8.43
C SER A 86 -8.76 2.64 -8.38
N HIS A 87 -8.13 2.66 -7.20
CA HIS A 87 -6.76 2.15 -7.05
C HIS A 87 -6.71 0.63 -7.24
N ARG A 88 -7.67 -0.10 -6.64
CA ARG A 88 -7.76 -1.56 -6.80
C ARG A 88 -8.03 -1.95 -8.25
N SER A 89 -8.89 -1.21 -8.94
CA SER A 89 -9.14 -1.41 -10.38
C SER A 89 -7.88 -1.17 -11.21
N ALA A 90 -7.15 -0.08 -10.98
CA ALA A 90 -5.89 0.19 -11.69
C ALA A 90 -4.84 -0.92 -11.46
N SER A 91 -4.74 -1.44 -10.23
CA SER A 91 -3.88 -2.58 -9.93
C SER A 91 -4.31 -3.85 -10.66
N ALA A 92 -5.61 -4.17 -10.68
CA ALA A 92 -6.14 -5.32 -11.39
C ALA A 92 -5.85 -5.22 -12.89
N ASP A 93 -6.13 -4.05 -13.48
CA ASP A 93 -5.83 -3.77 -14.89
C ASP A 93 -4.33 -3.95 -15.19
N TRP A 94 -3.44 -3.48 -14.31
CA TRP A 94 -2.00 -3.68 -14.49
C TRP A 94 -1.62 -5.16 -14.48
N PHE A 95 -2.11 -5.96 -13.54
CA PHE A 95 -1.82 -7.39 -13.45
C PHE A 95 -2.41 -8.19 -14.61
N ASP A 96 -3.58 -7.80 -15.14
CA ASP A 96 -4.17 -8.41 -16.33
C ASP A 96 -3.28 -8.21 -17.58
N HIS A 97 -2.59 -7.07 -17.67
CA HIS A 97 -1.61 -6.81 -18.74
C HIS A 97 -0.20 -7.38 -18.46
N HIS A 98 0.09 -7.78 -17.21
CA HIS A 98 1.38 -8.33 -16.78
C HIS A 98 1.20 -9.68 -16.03
N PRO A 99 0.68 -10.72 -16.70
CA PRO A 99 0.32 -11.98 -16.05
C PRO A 99 1.52 -12.75 -15.47
N ASP A 100 2.72 -12.59 -16.06
CA ASP A 100 3.94 -13.26 -15.59
C ASP A 100 4.39 -12.72 -14.22
N ASP A 101 4.28 -11.41 -14.00
CA ASP A 101 4.58 -10.78 -12.71
C ASP A 101 3.60 -11.23 -11.63
N PHE A 102 2.32 -11.31 -11.97
CA PHE A 102 1.29 -11.82 -11.07
C PHE A 102 1.57 -13.27 -10.67
N ALA A 103 1.90 -14.13 -11.64
CA ALA A 103 2.25 -15.53 -11.39
C ALA A 103 3.51 -15.65 -10.52
N ALA A 104 4.53 -14.83 -10.76
CA ALA A 104 5.76 -14.82 -9.97
C ALA A 104 5.50 -14.40 -8.51
N ILE A 105 4.64 -13.40 -8.29
CA ILE A 105 4.23 -12.97 -6.95
C ILE A 105 3.43 -14.07 -6.25
N GLN A 106 2.42 -14.64 -6.92
CA GLN A 106 1.63 -15.74 -6.36
C GLN A 106 2.52 -16.93 -5.98
N ALA A 107 3.43 -17.34 -6.85
CA ALA A 107 4.36 -18.44 -6.58
C ALA A 107 5.25 -18.18 -5.36
N ARG A 108 5.71 -16.93 -5.16
CA ARG A 108 6.48 -16.54 -3.95
C ARG A 108 5.62 -16.59 -2.68
N LEU A 109 4.37 -16.14 -2.76
CA LEU A 109 3.44 -16.13 -1.63
C LEU A 109 3.00 -17.54 -1.23
N THR A 110 2.71 -18.42 -2.20
CA THR A 110 2.25 -19.79 -1.94
C THR A 110 3.38 -20.78 -1.73
N GLY A 111 4.57 -20.50 -2.26
CA GLY A 111 5.78 -21.32 -2.10
C GLY A 111 6.60 -20.99 -0.86
N GLY A 112 6.26 -19.93 -0.13
CA GLY A 112 7.02 -19.38 1.01
C GLY A 112 6.82 -20.05 2.38
N GLN A 113 6.56 -21.36 2.44
CA GLN A 113 6.74 -22.17 3.65
C GLN A 113 7.75 -23.30 3.39
N THR A 114 9.00 -22.94 3.13
CA THR A 114 10.16 -23.81 3.39
C THR A 114 11.42 -22.94 3.43
N LEU A 115 11.65 -22.27 4.56
CA LEU A 115 13.01 -21.85 4.91
C LEU A 115 13.71 -23.09 5.47
N HIS A 116 14.72 -23.57 4.73
CA HIS A 116 15.71 -24.55 5.20
C HIS A 116 16.69 -23.91 6.18
#